data_AF-A0AAN4MD96-F1
#
_entry.id   AF-A0AAN4MD96-F1
#
_cell.length_a   1.000
_cell.length_b   1.000
_cell.length_c   1.000
_cell.angle_alpha   90.00
_cell.angle_beta   90.00
_cell.angle_gamma   90.00
#
_symmetry.space_group_name_H-M   'P 1'
#
loop_
_entity.id
_entity.type
_entity.pdbx_description
1 polymer ?
#
loop_
_entity_poly.entity_id
_entity_poly.type
_entity_poly.pdbx_seq_one_letter_code
_entity_poly.pdbx_strand_id
1 'polypeptide(L)'
;MLNRLNVYYNGWGETWLWGTLISSTATTGRPNIAFEYSPEAIQRGVELSSYLLPLKGLPFRQGFPTHQMGLPGPVYDALPDGWGLLLMDRYFRKIGLNPARIGPLERLTYISTHAMGALSFEPYVAEMQTSENIPLPQLAQEVQEVLKGEGGEFLQHLLVMGGSPQGARPKALVY
;
A
#
# COMPACT_ATOMS: atom_id res chain seq x y z
N MET A 1 -16.43 -3.39 3.51
CA MET A 1 -15.19 -2.58 3.57
C MET A 1 -14.33 -3.17 4.66
N LEU A 2 -13.04 -3.30 4.37
CA LEU A 2 -12.04 -3.80 5.30
C LEU A 2 -11.90 -2.80 6.45
N ASN A 3 -12.07 -3.27 7.68
CA ASN A 3 -11.99 -2.45 8.88
C ASN A 3 -10.69 -2.67 9.68
N ARG A 4 -9.86 -3.64 9.27
CA ARG A 4 -8.62 -3.99 9.93
C ARG A 4 -7.58 -4.46 8.92
N LEU A 5 -6.35 -4.01 9.08
CA LEU A 5 -5.20 -4.42 8.27
C LEU A 5 -3.95 -4.50 9.16
N ASN A 6 -3.26 -5.62 9.13
CA ASN A 6 -1.99 -5.81 9.82
C ASN A 6 -0.85 -5.23 8.97
N VAL A 7 0.09 -4.57 9.64
CA VAL A 7 1.33 -4.04 9.06
C VAL A 7 2.48 -4.86 9.61
N TYR A 8 3.22 -5.54 8.74
CA TYR A 8 4.38 -6.36 9.11
C TYR A 8 5.68 -5.64 8.77
N TYR A 9 6.69 -5.89 9.58
CA TYR A 9 8.08 -5.60 9.28
C TYR A 9 8.70 -6.78 8.54
N ASN A 10 9.45 -6.53 7.45
CA ASN A 10 10.18 -7.51 6.64
C ASN A 10 11.59 -7.02 6.35
N GLY A 11 12.42 -6.89 7.37
CA GLY A 11 13.79 -6.42 7.19
C GLY A 11 14.79 -7.23 8.00
N TRP A 12 16.07 -7.15 7.61
CA TRP A 12 17.15 -7.94 8.21
C TRP A 12 16.89 -9.46 8.28
N GLY A 13 16.11 -10.00 7.34
CA GLY A 13 15.78 -11.42 7.29
C GLY A 13 14.70 -11.87 8.28
N GLU A 14 14.05 -10.93 8.97
CA GLU A 14 12.95 -11.23 9.90
C GLU A 14 11.61 -10.72 9.37
N THR A 15 10.55 -11.47 9.67
CA THR A 15 9.16 -11.05 9.47
C THR A 15 8.41 -11.11 10.78
N TRP A 16 7.83 -9.99 11.22
CA TRP A 16 7.03 -9.93 12.43
C TRP A 16 5.98 -8.82 12.39
N LEU A 17 4.93 -8.95 13.21
CA LEU A 17 3.81 -8.00 13.23
C LEU A 17 4.28 -6.69 13.85
N TRP A 18 4.27 -5.60 13.07
CA TRP A 18 4.66 -4.28 13.56
C TRP A 18 3.49 -3.55 14.24
N GLY A 19 2.31 -3.63 13.64
CA GLY A 19 1.12 -3.01 14.19
C GLY A 19 -0.13 -3.31 13.38
N THR A 20 -1.24 -2.71 13.79
CA THR A 20 -2.55 -2.90 13.15
C THR A 20 -3.15 -1.53 12.82
N LEU A 21 -3.63 -1.38 11.59
CA LEU A 21 -4.53 -0.32 11.18
C LEU A 21 -5.98 -0.74 11.43
N ILE A 22 -6.78 0.15 12.00
CA ILE A 22 -8.20 -0.06 12.28
C ILE A 22 -8.97 1.10 11.67
N SER A 23 -9.90 0.81 10.77
CA SER A 23 -10.81 1.79 10.18
C SER A 23 -12.19 1.65 10.81
N SER A 24 -12.72 2.76 11.34
CA SER A 24 -14.05 2.80 11.96
C SER A 24 -14.80 4.05 11.56
N THR A 25 -16.10 3.91 11.36
CA THR A 25 -17.04 5.02 11.14
C THR A 25 -17.88 5.36 12.36
N ALA A 26 -17.72 4.61 13.47
CA ALA A 26 -18.63 4.62 14.60
C ALA A 26 -18.76 5.99 15.32
N THR A 27 -17.69 6.78 15.33
CA THR A 27 -17.65 8.04 16.10
C THR A 27 -18.15 9.25 15.32
N THR A 28 -17.83 9.34 14.03
CA THR A 28 -18.05 10.56 13.23
C THR A 28 -18.94 10.34 12.01
N GLY A 29 -19.37 9.10 11.75
CA GLY A 29 -20.02 8.70 10.49
C GLY A 29 -19.09 8.73 9.28
N ARG A 30 -17.82 9.13 9.44
CA ARG A 30 -16.78 9.15 8.42
C ARG A 30 -15.68 8.16 8.78
N PRO A 31 -14.98 7.55 7.80
CA PRO A 31 -13.87 6.64 8.10
C PRO A 31 -12.78 7.40 8.87
N ASN A 32 -12.49 6.93 10.08
CA ASN A 32 -11.34 7.34 10.88
C ASN A 32 -10.42 6.13 11.01
N ILE A 33 -9.14 6.33 10.70
CA ILE A 33 -8.14 5.27 10.76
C ILE A 33 -7.28 5.50 12.00
N ALA A 34 -7.17 4.46 12.81
CA ALA A 34 -6.26 4.38 13.94
C ALA A 34 -5.13 3.40 13.63
N PHE A 35 -3.98 3.59 14.27
CA PHE A 35 -2.88 2.65 14.29
C PHE A 35 -2.54 2.23 15.72
N GLU A 36 -2.31 0.96 15.93
CA GLU A 36 -1.88 0.39 17.20
C GLU A 36 -0.59 -0.42 16.99
N TYR A 37 0.42 -0.18 17.82
CA TYR A 37 1.63 -0.99 17.83
C TYR A 37 1.35 -2.39 18.38
N SER A 38 2.00 -3.39 17.81
CA SER A 38 1.96 -4.74 18.39
C SER A 38 2.77 -4.80 19.70
N PRO A 39 2.47 -5.77 20.58
CA PRO A 39 3.33 -6.04 21.74
C PRO A 39 4.78 -6.35 21.34
N GLU A 40 4.98 -7.02 20.20
CA GLU A 40 6.31 -7.35 19.69
C GLU A 40 7.11 -6.10 19.27
N ALA A 41 6.46 -5.13 18.61
CA ALA A 41 7.10 -3.86 18.25
C ALA A 41 7.57 -3.09 19.49
N ILE A 42 6.73 -3.07 20.54
CA ILE A 42 7.05 -2.43 21.82
C ILE A 42 8.24 -3.13 22.49
N GLN A 43 8.24 -4.47 22.52
CA GLN A 43 9.33 -5.25 23.09
C GLN A 43 10.65 -5.04 22.33
N ARG A 44 10.59 -4.97 21.00
CA ARG A 44 11.76 -4.76 20.14
C ARG A 44 12.28 -3.32 20.15
N GLY A 45 11.46 -2.36 20.58
CA GLY A 45 11.86 -0.94 20.59
C GLY A 45 11.88 -0.29 19.21
N VAL A 46 11.17 -0.84 18.22
CA VAL A 46 11.21 -0.40 16.82
C VAL A 46 9.99 0.44 16.47
N GLU A 47 10.20 1.72 16.23
CA GLU A 47 9.17 2.70 15.88
C GLU A 47 8.96 2.79 14.37
N LEU A 48 7.70 2.90 13.95
CA LEU A 48 7.34 3.17 12.55
C LEU A 48 7.82 4.58 12.14
N SER A 49 7.75 5.55 13.05
CA SER A 49 8.32 6.89 12.89
C SER A 49 8.74 7.43 14.25
N SER A 50 10.03 7.71 14.43
CA SER A 50 10.55 8.26 15.70
C SER A 50 10.06 9.68 16.01
N TYR A 51 9.63 10.42 14.99
CA TYR A 51 9.15 11.79 15.15
C TYR A 51 7.64 11.85 15.41
N LEU A 52 6.83 11.13 14.63
CA LEU A 52 5.37 11.26 14.67
C LEU A 52 4.68 10.10 15.40
N LEU A 53 5.34 8.95 15.57
CA LEU A 53 4.75 7.73 16.11
C LEU A 53 5.68 7.04 17.11
N PRO A 54 6.08 7.71 18.20
CA PRO A 54 6.89 7.06 19.22
C PRO A 54 6.13 5.88 19.87
N LEU A 55 6.86 4.86 20.35
CA LEU A 55 6.25 3.72 21.05
C LEU A 55 5.51 4.18 22.31
N LYS A 56 6.06 5.18 23.01
CA LYS A 56 5.45 5.75 24.22
C LYS A 56 4.21 6.59 23.88
N GLY A 57 3.14 6.42 24.66
CA GLY A 57 1.91 7.22 24.56
C GLY A 57 0.65 6.38 24.47
N LEU A 58 -0.41 6.93 23.86
CA LEU A 58 -1.70 6.26 23.74
C LEU A 58 -1.61 4.97 22.89
N PRO A 59 -2.28 3.88 23.27
CA PRO A 59 -2.28 2.64 22.49
C PRO A 59 -2.74 2.84 21.03
N PHE A 60 -3.83 3.60 20.86
CA PHE A 60 -4.37 3.96 19.55
C PHE A 60 -3.89 5.35 19.12
N ARG A 61 -3.16 5.39 18.00
CA ARG A 61 -2.71 6.60 17.32
C ARG A 61 -3.74 7.00 16.28
N GLN A 62 -4.19 8.25 16.30
CA GLN A 62 -5.25 8.76 15.43
C GLN A 62 -4.91 10.20 15.01
N GLY A 63 -5.77 10.81 14.18
CA GLY A 63 -5.59 12.20 13.74
C GLY A 63 -4.57 12.35 12.62
N PHE A 64 -4.33 11.28 11.86
CA PHE A 64 -3.45 11.31 10.69
C PHE A 64 -3.97 12.29 9.63
N PRO A 65 -3.09 13.00 8.90
CA PRO A 65 -3.51 14.00 7.93
C PRO A 65 -4.41 13.44 6.82
N THR A 66 -5.42 14.21 6.43
CA THR A 66 -6.34 13.83 5.35
C THR A 66 -5.65 13.70 4.00
N HIS A 67 -4.60 14.50 3.74
CA HIS A 67 -3.80 14.38 2.52
C HIS A 67 -2.97 13.09 2.46
N GLN A 68 -2.78 12.39 3.58
CA GLN A 68 -2.18 11.05 3.67
C GLN A 68 -3.26 9.96 3.72
N MET A 69 -4.47 10.26 3.25
CA MET A 69 -5.64 9.36 3.33
C MET A 69 -5.98 8.90 4.76
N GLY A 70 -5.56 9.66 5.79
CA GLY A 70 -5.72 9.28 7.18
C GLY A 70 -4.82 8.12 7.63
N LEU A 71 -3.77 7.79 6.88
CA LEU A 71 -2.79 6.76 7.25
C LEU A 71 -1.60 7.36 8.00
N PRO A 72 -0.90 6.56 8.84
CA PRO A 72 0.47 6.86 9.27
C PRO A 72 1.37 7.18 8.07
N GLY A 73 2.21 8.23 8.17
CA GLY A 73 3.09 8.65 7.07
C GLY A 73 3.86 7.50 6.38
N PRO A 74 4.62 6.67 7.13
CA PRO A 74 5.35 5.55 6.52
C PRO A 74 4.47 4.50 5.85
N VAL A 75 3.22 4.31 6.30
CA VAL A 75 2.26 3.41 5.63
C VAL A 75 1.66 4.07 4.39
N TYR A 76 1.41 5.38 4.44
CA TYR A 76 1.01 6.15 3.26
C TYR A 76 2.08 6.10 2.16
N ASP A 77 3.36 6.19 2.53
CA ASP A 77 4.47 6.15 1.57
C ASP A 77 4.62 4.78 0.88
N ALA A 78 4.00 3.72 1.41
CA ALA A 78 3.93 2.43 0.75
C ALA A 78 2.86 2.36 -0.36
N LEU A 79 1.87 3.28 -0.33
CA LEU A 79 0.85 3.36 -1.37
C LEU A 79 1.42 3.92 -2.67
N PRO A 80 0.80 3.57 -3.81
CA PRO A 80 1.09 4.22 -5.08
C PRO A 80 0.74 5.71 -5.02
N ASP A 81 1.46 6.50 -5.81
CA ASP A 81 1.11 7.88 -6.14
C ASP A 81 0.95 8.01 -7.67
N GLY A 82 0.62 9.20 -8.19
CA GLY A 82 0.43 9.57 -9.60
C GLY A 82 0.34 8.43 -10.62
N TRP A 83 1.49 7.89 -11.04
CA TRP A 83 1.56 6.77 -12.00
C TRP A 83 0.98 5.46 -11.45
N GLY A 84 1.49 4.98 -10.31
CA GLY A 84 1.04 3.72 -9.73
C GLY A 84 -0.43 3.79 -9.30
N LEU A 85 -0.91 4.95 -8.84
CA LEU A 85 -2.31 5.14 -8.45
C LEU A 85 -3.23 5.08 -9.68
N LEU A 86 -2.78 5.65 -10.81
CA LEU A 86 -3.46 5.53 -12.10
C LEU A 86 -3.54 4.07 -12.55
N LEU A 87 -2.44 3.32 -12.48
CA LEU A 87 -2.41 1.90 -12.83
C LEU A 87 -3.39 1.09 -11.97
N MET A 88 -3.35 1.32 -10.65
CA MET A 88 -4.23 0.68 -9.68
C MET A 88 -5.70 0.96 -9.97
N ASP A 89 -6.06 2.23 -10.21
CA ASP A 89 -7.43 2.62 -10.52
C ASP A 89 -7.92 2.06 -11.86
N ARG A 90 -7.05 1.96 -12.87
CA ARG A 90 -7.39 1.29 -14.14
C ARG A 90 -7.59 -0.21 -13.93
N TYR A 91 -6.74 -0.85 -13.15
CA TYR A 91 -6.87 -2.26 -12.81
C TYR A 91 -8.18 -2.53 -12.08
N PHE A 92 -8.54 -1.72 -11.07
CA PHE A 92 -9.83 -1.82 -10.39
C PHE A 92 -11.02 -1.72 -11.34
N ARG A 93 -11.01 -0.77 -12.28
CA ARG A 93 -12.07 -0.67 -13.30
C ARG A 93 -12.12 -1.92 -14.18
N LYS A 94 -10.97 -2.47 -14.58
CA LYS A 94 -10.88 -3.70 -15.38
C LYS A 94 -11.56 -4.88 -14.68
N ILE A 95 -11.38 -5.03 -13.37
CA ILE A 95 -12.00 -6.10 -12.58
C ILE A 95 -13.41 -5.74 -12.05
N GLY A 96 -14.03 -4.69 -12.59
CA GLY A 96 -15.42 -4.31 -12.27
C GLY A 96 -15.61 -3.58 -10.94
N LEU A 97 -14.53 -3.13 -10.29
CA LEU A 97 -14.59 -2.31 -9.08
C LEU A 97 -14.62 -0.82 -9.42
N ASN A 98 -15.31 -0.04 -8.58
CA ASN A 98 -15.31 1.42 -8.68
C ASN A 98 -14.20 2.02 -7.79
N PRO A 99 -13.14 2.62 -8.35
CA PRO A 99 -12.03 3.19 -7.56
C PRO A 99 -12.45 4.23 -6.53
N ALA A 100 -13.53 4.98 -6.79
CA ALA A 100 -14.05 5.98 -5.87
C ALA A 100 -14.64 5.38 -4.58
N ARG A 101 -14.89 4.06 -4.56
CA ARG A 101 -15.40 3.34 -3.39
C ARG A 101 -14.32 2.51 -2.68
N ILE A 102 -13.07 2.56 -3.14
CA ILE A 102 -11.97 1.78 -2.59
C ILE A 102 -11.17 2.65 -1.63
N GLY A 103 -11.17 2.25 -0.35
CA GLY A 103 -10.47 2.94 0.71
C GLY A 103 -8.97 2.66 0.72
N PRO A 104 -8.21 3.39 1.55
CA PRO A 104 -6.77 3.21 1.67
C PRO A 104 -6.37 1.84 2.20
N LEU A 105 -7.12 1.26 3.15
CA LEU A 105 -6.84 -0.09 3.66
C LEU A 105 -7.01 -1.14 2.55
N GLU A 106 -8.09 -1.04 1.76
CA GLU A 106 -8.25 -1.92 0.60
C GLU A 106 -7.14 -1.72 -0.44
N ARG A 107 -6.64 -0.50 -0.67
CA ARG A 107 -5.50 -0.32 -1.58
C ARG A 107 -4.24 -1.03 -1.06
N LEU A 108 -3.97 -0.95 0.24
CA LEU A 108 -2.82 -1.63 0.84
C LEU A 108 -2.88 -3.16 0.69
N THR A 109 -4.07 -3.79 0.63
CA THR A 109 -4.16 -5.24 0.40
C THR A 109 -3.67 -5.68 -0.99
N TYR A 110 -3.75 -4.79 -1.99
CA TYR A 110 -3.20 -5.03 -3.32
C TYR A 110 -1.70 -4.74 -3.40
N ILE A 111 -1.17 -3.87 -2.52
CA ILE A 111 0.29 -3.70 -2.37
C ILE A 111 0.92 -4.94 -1.74
N SER A 112 0.21 -5.60 -0.81
CA SER A 112 0.57 -6.93 -0.28
C SER A 112 2.01 -6.98 0.27
N THR A 113 2.84 -7.87 -0.28
CA THR A 113 4.26 -8.08 0.02
C THR A 113 5.20 -7.29 -0.89
N HIS A 114 4.67 -6.49 -1.81
CA HIS A 114 5.42 -5.76 -2.83
C HIS A 114 5.67 -4.29 -2.43
N ALA A 115 5.43 -3.95 -1.17
CA ALA A 115 5.73 -2.61 -0.69
C ALA A 115 7.26 -2.36 -0.76
N MET A 116 7.64 -1.16 -1.19
CA MET A 116 9.01 -0.73 -1.12
C MET A 116 9.49 -0.67 0.34
N GLY A 117 10.74 -1.08 0.54
CA GLY A 117 11.35 -1.12 1.87
C GLY A 117 11.00 -2.40 2.62
N ALA A 118 10.67 -2.26 3.90
CA ALA A 118 10.54 -3.38 4.84
C ALA A 118 9.11 -3.55 5.36
N LEU A 119 8.09 -3.17 4.58
CA LEU A 119 6.68 -3.30 4.99
C LEU A 119 5.98 -4.38 4.17
N SER A 120 5.00 -5.05 4.78
CA SER A 120 3.94 -5.75 4.06
C SER A 120 2.62 -5.63 4.80
N PHE A 121 1.54 -5.97 4.09
CA PHE A 121 0.19 -5.77 4.57
C PHE A 121 -0.63 -7.06 4.49
N GLU A 122 -1.38 -7.36 5.54
CA GLU A 122 -2.32 -8.49 5.57
C GLU A 122 -3.72 -8.06 6.05
N PRO A 123 -4.82 -8.60 5.47
CA PRO A 123 -4.82 -9.59 4.39
C PRO A 123 -4.32 -9.01 3.07
N TYR A 124 -3.73 -9.85 2.22
CA TYR A 124 -3.35 -9.48 0.86
C TYR A 124 -4.27 -10.14 -0.17
N VAL A 125 -4.36 -9.52 -1.35
CA VAL A 125 -5.04 -10.11 -2.51
C VAL A 125 -4.06 -11.02 -3.26
N ALA A 126 -4.31 -12.33 -3.24
CA ALA A 126 -3.40 -13.34 -3.79
C ALA A 126 -3.16 -13.21 -5.32
N GLU A 127 -4.10 -12.59 -6.03
CA GLU A 127 -4.07 -12.42 -7.49
C GLU A 127 -2.99 -11.44 -7.97
N MET A 128 -2.26 -10.75 -7.08
CA MET A 128 -1.24 -9.75 -7.44
C MET A 128 0.19 -10.33 -7.49
N GLN A 129 0.34 -11.62 -7.76
CA GLN A 129 1.65 -12.27 -7.91
C GLN A 129 1.95 -12.50 -9.39
N THR A 130 3.02 -11.88 -9.91
CA THR A 130 3.52 -12.17 -11.26
C THR A 130 4.87 -12.88 -11.13
N SER A 131 4.95 -14.12 -11.60
CA SER A 131 6.18 -14.93 -11.61
C SER A 131 7.00 -14.75 -12.89
N GLU A 132 6.62 -13.81 -13.76
CA GLU A 132 7.17 -13.68 -15.10
C GLU A 132 8.38 -12.75 -15.15
N ASN A 133 9.45 -13.23 -15.79
CA ASN A 133 10.60 -12.42 -16.14
C ASN A 133 10.25 -11.59 -17.38
N ILE A 134 9.81 -10.34 -17.17
CA ILE A 134 9.37 -9.45 -18.25
C ILE A 134 10.57 -8.69 -18.82
N PRO A 135 10.89 -8.83 -20.12
CA PRO A 135 11.98 -8.08 -20.73
C PRO A 135 11.76 -6.57 -20.65
N LEU A 136 12.82 -5.79 -20.35
CA LEU A 136 12.74 -4.33 -20.30
C LEU A 136 12.15 -3.66 -21.55
N PRO A 137 12.44 -4.12 -22.80
CA PRO A 137 11.80 -3.55 -23.98
C PRO A 137 10.29 -3.75 -24.00
N GLN A 138 9.80 -4.91 -23.52
CA GLN A 138 8.37 -5.18 -23.40
C GLN A 138 7.75 -4.26 -22.35
N LEU A 139 8.37 -4.13 -21.18
CA LEU A 139 7.90 -3.22 -20.13
C LEU A 139 7.80 -1.77 -20.60
N ALA A 140 8.80 -1.31 -21.39
CA ALA A 140 8.78 0.02 -21.97
C ALA A 140 7.61 0.20 -22.95
N GLN A 141 7.33 -0.81 -23.79
CA GLN A 141 6.18 -0.79 -24.70
C GLN A 141 4.84 -0.74 -23.94
N GLU A 142 4.69 -1.58 -22.92
CA GLU A 142 3.51 -1.62 -22.06
C GLU A 142 3.22 -0.25 -21.41
N VAL A 143 4.25 0.42 -20.90
CA VAL A 143 4.14 1.79 -20.38
C VAL A 143 3.65 2.77 -21.47
N GLN A 144 4.18 2.68 -22.70
CA GLN A 144 3.77 3.56 -23.80
C GLN A 144 2.31 3.34 -24.19
N GLU A 145 1.83 2.11 -24.20
CA GLU A 145 0.43 1.78 -24.49
C GLU A 145 -0.50 2.39 -23.44
N VAL A 146 -0.17 2.25 -22.15
CA VAL A 146 -0.93 2.90 -21.04
C VAL A 146 -0.97 4.41 -21.17
N LEU A 147 0.13 5.04 -21.56
CA LEU A 147 0.21 6.47 -21.81
C LEU A 147 -0.64 6.93 -22.99
N LYS A 148 -0.79 6.10 -24.03
CA LYS A 148 -1.69 6.33 -25.17
C LYS A 148 -3.17 6.09 -24.84
N GLY A 149 -3.47 5.54 -23.67
CA GLY A 149 -4.83 5.19 -23.23
C GLY A 149 -5.25 3.76 -23.61
N GLU A 150 -4.37 3.01 -24.26
CA GLU A 150 -4.49 1.58 -24.51
C GLU A 150 -3.88 0.82 -23.30
N GLY A 151 -3.95 -0.51 -23.22
CA GLY A 151 -3.24 -1.24 -22.16
C GLY A 151 -4.07 -1.63 -20.94
N GLY A 152 -5.09 -2.47 -21.17
CA GLY A 152 -5.77 -3.20 -20.10
C GLY A 152 -5.08 -4.52 -19.74
N GLU A 153 -4.46 -5.21 -20.71
CA GLU A 153 -4.01 -6.60 -20.56
C GLU A 153 -2.93 -6.78 -19.49
N PHE A 154 -1.91 -5.93 -19.49
CA PHE A 154 -0.73 -6.02 -18.62
C PHE A 154 -0.74 -5.04 -17.42
N LEU A 155 -1.89 -4.43 -17.10
CA LEU A 155 -2.00 -3.51 -15.94
C LEU A 155 -1.54 -4.15 -14.63
N GLN A 156 -1.79 -5.45 -14.48
CA GLN A 156 -1.34 -6.22 -13.33
C GLN A 156 0.19 -6.29 -13.26
N HIS A 157 0.86 -6.52 -14.39
CA HIS A 157 2.32 -6.55 -14.46
C HIS A 157 2.93 -5.21 -14.03
N LEU A 158 2.42 -4.13 -14.62
CA LEU A 158 2.88 -2.77 -14.30
C LEU A 158 2.58 -2.38 -12.85
N LEU A 159 1.47 -2.86 -12.28
CA LEU A 159 1.10 -2.57 -10.90
C LEU A 159 1.96 -3.34 -9.90
N VAL A 160 2.32 -4.59 -10.18
CA VAL A 160 3.24 -5.36 -9.33
C VAL A 160 4.64 -4.76 -9.37
N MET A 161 5.12 -4.39 -10.56
CA MET A 161 6.48 -3.85 -10.72
C MET A 161 6.60 -2.36 -10.33
N GLY A 162 5.56 -1.55 -10.54
CA GLY A 162 5.60 -0.09 -10.41
C GLY A 162 4.59 0.49 -9.42
N GLY A 163 3.83 -0.35 -8.70
CA GLY A 163 2.74 0.10 -7.85
C GLY A 163 3.18 0.68 -6.51
N SER A 164 4.19 0.12 -5.86
CA SER A 164 4.61 0.65 -4.54
C SER A 164 5.51 1.89 -4.60
N PRO A 165 6.45 2.05 -5.54
CA PRO A 165 7.27 3.25 -5.58
C PRO A 165 6.41 4.51 -5.77
N GLN A 166 6.45 5.41 -4.79
CA GLN A 166 5.76 6.71 -4.84
C GLN A 166 6.29 7.58 -6.00
N GLY A 167 5.60 8.69 -6.32
CA GLY A 167 5.97 9.68 -7.32
C GLY A 167 5.11 9.67 -8.59
N ALA A 168 5.16 10.79 -9.32
CA ALA A 168 4.19 11.09 -10.38
C ALA A 168 4.50 10.48 -11.76
N ARG A 169 5.73 10.05 -12.02
CA ARG A 169 6.18 9.62 -13.36
C ARG A 169 6.16 8.09 -13.50
N PRO A 170 5.99 7.58 -14.74
CA PRO A 170 6.16 6.16 -15.02
C PRO A 170 7.48 5.62 -14.49
N LYS A 171 7.40 4.52 -13.74
CA LYS A 171 8.54 3.83 -13.13
C LYS A 171 8.19 2.37 -12.86
N ALA A 172 9.22 1.56 -12.74
CA ALA A 172 9.15 0.16 -12.35
C ALA A 172 10.36 -0.18 -11.49
N LEU A 173 10.17 -1.10 -10.55
CA LEU A 173 11.23 -1.78 -9.81
C LEU A 173 11.72 -2.94 -10.64
N VAL A 174 13.03 -3.02 -10.75
CA VAL A 174 13.74 -4.08 -11.48
C VAL A 174 14.77 -4.67 -10.53
N TYR A 175 14.81 -6.00 -10.44
CA TYR A 175 15.70 -6.76 -9.56
C TYR A 175 16.46 -7.81 -10.36
#